data_AF-A0A3Q8I8V3-F1
#
_entry.id   AF-A0A3Q8I8V3-F1
#
_cell.length_a   1.000
_cell.length_b   1.000
_cell.length_c   1.000
_cell.angle_alpha   90.00
_cell.angle_beta   90.00
_cell.angle_gamma   90.00
#
_symmetry.space_group_name_H-M   'P 1'
#
loop_
_entity.id
_entity.type
_entity.pdbx_description
1 polymer ?
#
loop_
_entity_poly.entity_id
_entity_poly.type
_entity_poly.pdbx_seq_one_letter_code
_entity_poly.pdbx_strand_id
1 'polypeptide(L)'
;MPAPIVVDIASGPAVQGELPALLVEACSRAAGGGGCALGDPKRAGTSLRALAVVWLDGPDYRRLRVDVASLGAPEGTLSSREIEFREEDPLPDRYRTAGLLV
;
A
#
# COMPACT_ATOMS: atom_id res chain seq x y z
N MET A 1 -2.70 -3.16 -21.46
CA MET A 1 -2.39 -3.56 -20.07
C MET A 1 -2.97 -2.50 -19.15
N PRO A 2 -3.78 -2.84 -18.14
CA PRO A 2 -4.26 -1.86 -17.17
C PRO A 2 -3.06 -1.25 -16.42
N ALA A 3 -3.13 0.04 -16.17
CA ALA A 3 -2.09 0.78 -15.45
C ALA A 3 -1.92 0.21 -14.02
N PRO A 4 -0.68 0.18 -13.48
CA PRO A 4 -0.44 -0.34 -12.15
C PRO A 4 -0.96 0.60 -11.07
N ILE A 5 -1.09 0.05 -9.85
CA ILE A 5 -1.21 0.84 -8.62
C ILE A 5 0.19 1.03 -8.07
N VAL A 6 0.59 2.28 -7.83
CA VAL A 6 1.88 2.56 -7.20
C VAL A 6 1.70 2.58 -5.69
N VAL A 7 2.53 1.82 -4.98
CA VAL A 7 2.60 1.79 -3.52
C VAL A 7 3.81 2.60 -3.09
N ASP A 8 3.56 3.70 -2.38
CA ASP A 8 4.57 4.55 -1.76
C ASP A 8 4.54 4.35 -0.24
N ILE A 9 5.71 4.32 0.41
CA ILE A 9 5.79 4.14 1.86
C ILE A 9 6.38 5.41 2.46
N ALA A 10 5.51 6.22 3.06
CA ALA A 10 5.83 7.59 3.45
C ALA A 10 6.61 7.70 4.77
N SER A 11 6.48 6.74 5.69
CA SER A 11 7.13 6.80 7.01
C SER A 11 7.47 5.43 7.57
N GLY A 12 8.68 5.32 8.14
CA GLY A 12 9.23 4.14 8.81
C GLY A 12 10.77 4.10 8.65
N PRO A 13 11.56 3.68 9.67
CA PRO A 13 12.96 3.30 9.51
C PRO A 13 13.06 2.42 8.28
N ALA A 14 13.91 2.84 7.34
CA ALA A 14 14.04 2.30 6.00
C ALA A 14 13.39 0.92 5.88
N VAL A 15 12.27 0.85 5.17
CA VAL A 15 11.53 -0.38 4.97
C VAL A 15 12.45 -1.38 4.27
N GLN A 16 13.23 -2.10 5.06
CA GLN A 16 14.27 -3.02 4.64
C GLN A 16 13.77 -4.44 4.89
N GLY A 17 14.19 -5.36 4.03
CA GLY A 17 13.76 -6.75 4.10
C GLY A 17 12.46 -7.00 3.32
N GLU A 18 11.62 -7.88 3.84
CA GLU A 18 10.51 -8.50 3.11
C GLU A 18 9.23 -7.65 3.07
N LEU A 19 9.17 -6.57 3.85
CA LEU A 19 7.97 -5.76 4.01
C LEU A 19 7.43 -5.14 2.70
N PRO A 20 8.27 -4.53 1.83
CA PRO A 20 7.77 -3.97 0.57
C PRO A 20 7.22 -5.06 -0.36
N ALA A 21 7.84 -6.24 -0.36
CA ALA A 21 7.41 -7.37 -1.17
C ALA A 21 6.04 -7.89 -0.70
N LEU A 22 5.84 -8.03 0.61
CA LEU A 22 4.56 -8.42 1.21
C LEU A 22 3.44 -7.42 0.89
N LEU A 23 3.72 -6.11 0.94
CA LEU A 23 2.75 -5.07 0.60
C LEU A 23 2.38 -5.11 -0.88
N VAL A 24 3.35 -5.24 -1.78
CA VAL A 24 3.09 -5.36 -3.23
C VAL A 24 2.32 -6.63 -3.55
N GLU A 25 2.62 -7.75 -2.88
CA GLU A 25 1.89 -9.01 -3.06
C GLU A 25 0.43 -8.89 -2.60
N ALA A 26 0.20 -8.35 -1.39
CA ALA A 26 -1.14 -8.12 -0.87
C ALA A 26 -1.95 -7.17 -1.77
N CYS A 27 -1.31 -6.09 -2.23
CA CYS A 27 -1.91 -5.16 -3.19
C CYS A 27 -2.25 -5.85 -4.50
N SER A 28 -1.33 -6.62 -5.07
CA SER A 28 -1.53 -7.27 -6.37
C SER A 28 -2.66 -8.31 -6.31
N ARG A 29 -2.81 -9.01 -5.18
CA ARG A 29 -3.94 -9.93 -4.95
C ARG A 29 -5.28 -9.19 -4.91
N ALA A 30 -5.33 -8.01 -4.29
CA ALA A 30 -6.55 -7.20 -4.20
C ALA A 30 -6.88 -6.47 -5.51
N ALA A 31 -5.86 -5.98 -6.22
CA ALA A 31 -5.99 -5.04 -7.33
C ALA A 31 -6.31 -5.70 -8.69
N GLY A 32 -6.26 -7.03 -8.79
CA GLY A 32 -6.56 -7.78 -10.01
C GLY A 32 -5.60 -7.50 -11.18
N GLY A 33 -6.12 -7.49 -12.42
CA GLY A 33 -5.36 -7.59 -13.67
C GLY A 33 -4.32 -6.51 -14.02
N GLY A 34 -4.10 -5.49 -13.16
CA GLY A 34 -3.05 -4.47 -13.32
C GLY A 34 -1.91 -4.54 -12.31
N GLY A 35 -2.03 -5.37 -11.28
CA GLY A 35 -1.03 -5.52 -10.24
C GLY A 35 -0.70 -4.22 -9.50
N CYS A 36 0.34 -4.30 -8.66
CA CYS A 36 0.89 -3.16 -7.95
C CYS A 36 2.42 -3.12 -8.08
N ALA A 37 2.98 -1.94 -7.98
CA ALA A 37 4.42 -1.70 -8.03
C ALA A 37 4.84 -0.81 -6.87
N LEU A 38 5.98 -1.09 -6.26
CA LEU A 38 6.57 -0.21 -5.26
C LEU A 38 7.28 0.96 -5.97
N GLY A 39 7.06 2.19 -5.54
CA GLY A 39 7.81 3.32 -6.09
C GLY A 39 7.29 4.69 -5.67
N ASP A 40 8.12 5.70 -5.92
CA ASP A 40 7.72 7.10 -5.76
C ASP A 40 6.84 7.51 -6.96
N PRO A 41 5.60 7.96 -6.74
CA PRO A 41 4.71 8.41 -7.81
C PRO A 41 5.32 9.52 -8.66
N LYS A 42 6.22 10.36 -8.11
CA LYS A 42 6.93 11.41 -8.85
C LYS A 42 8.02 10.85 -9.77
N ARG A 43 8.58 9.69 -9.45
CA ARG A 43 9.55 8.98 -10.31
C ARG A 43 8.90 8.04 -11.32
N ALA A 44 7.63 7.70 -11.13
CA ALA A 44 6.99 6.63 -11.88
C ALA A 44 6.99 6.89 -13.40
N GLY A 45 6.89 8.13 -13.89
CA GLY A 45 6.96 8.47 -15.33
C GLY A 45 5.97 7.71 -16.24
N THR A 46 5.11 6.88 -15.65
CA THR A 46 4.15 5.97 -16.27
C THR A 46 2.76 6.36 -15.82
N SER A 47 1.77 6.06 -16.64
CA SER A 47 0.36 6.19 -16.27
C SER A 47 0.04 5.18 -15.16
N LEU A 48 -0.40 5.68 -14.00
CA LEU A 48 -0.90 4.88 -12.85
C LEU A 48 -2.42 5.02 -12.79
N ARG A 49 -3.11 3.95 -12.36
CA ARG A 49 -4.57 3.99 -12.10
C ARG A 49 -4.92 4.39 -10.67
N ALA A 50 -3.99 4.22 -9.75
CA ALA A 50 -4.14 4.63 -8.35
C ALA A 50 -2.77 4.78 -7.68
N LEU A 51 -2.74 5.59 -6.62
CA LEU A 51 -1.62 5.74 -5.71
C LEU A 51 -2.06 5.29 -4.32
N ALA A 52 -1.38 4.30 -3.75
CA ALA A 52 -1.54 3.87 -2.38
C ALA A 52 -0.35 4.35 -1.54
N VAL A 53 -0.58 5.22 -0.58
CA VAL A 53 0.42 5.70 0.37
C VAL A 53 0.26 4.95 1.67
N VAL A 54 1.32 4.28 2.10
CA VAL A 54 1.37 3.49 3.32
C VAL A 54 2.16 4.24 4.39
N TRP A 55 1.53 4.41 5.54
CA TRP A 55 2.10 5.04 6.72
C TRP A 55 2.23 3.97 7.81
N LEU A 56 3.45 3.79 8.30
CA LEU A 56 3.74 2.93 9.44
C LEU A 56 4.02 3.85 10.63
N ASP A 57 3.32 3.62 11.73
CA ASP A 57 3.42 4.41 12.95
C ASP A 57 3.40 3.53 14.21
N GLY A 58 3.87 4.09 15.32
CA GLY A 58 3.99 3.44 16.61
C GLY A 58 5.20 2.48 16.74
N PRO A 59 5.43 1.95 17.96
CA PRO A 59 6.46 0.94 18.19
C PRO A 59 6.15 -0.33 17.39
N ASP A 60 7.17 -0.93 16.79
CA ASP A 60 7.07 -2.14 15.94
C ASP A 60 6.09 -2.03 14.75
N TYR A 61 5.78 -0.81 14.29
CA TYR A 61 4.86 -0.55 13.18
C TYR A 61 3.47 -1.15 13.36
N ARG A 62 2.97 -1.11 14.60
CA ARG A 62 1.66 -1.67 14.95
C ARG A 62 0.51 -0.89 14.34
N ARG A 63 0.68 0.39 14.03
CA ARG A 63 -0.33 1.16 13.28
C ARG A 63 0.06 1.26 11.83
N LEU A 64 -0.86 0.82 11.00
CA LEU A 64 -0.76 0.91 9.55
C LEU A 64 -1.92 1.76 9.06
N ARG A 65 -1.61 2.85 8.38
CA ARG A 65 -2.58 3.62 7.62
C ARG A 65 -2.26 3.53 6.15
N VAL A 66 -3.30 3.31 5.36
CA VAL A 66 -3.23 3.26 3.90
C VAL A 66 -4.17 4.31 3.34
N ASP A 67 -3.62 5.23 2.56
CA ASP A 67 -4.40 6.21 1.80
C ASP A 67 -4.32 5.86 0.32
N VAL A 68 -5.45 5.54 -0.30
CA VAL A 68 -5.54 5.20 -1.71
C VAL A 68 -6.25 6.30 -2.47
N ALA A 69 -5.54 6.92 -3.41
CA ALA A 69 -6.09 7.88 -4.35
C ALA A 69 -6.28 7.22 -5.71
N SER A 70 -7.54 7.02 -6.12
CA SER A 70 -7.87 6.48 -7.45
C SER A 70 -7.74 7.56 -8.52
N LEU A 71 -6.90 7.31 -9.52
CA LEU A 71 -6.63 8.21 -10.65
C LEU A 71 -7.42 7.70 -11.86
N GLY A 72 -8.61 8.28 -12.10
CA GLY A 72 -9.48 7.91 -13.22
C GLY A 72 -10.96 7.84 -12.88
N ALA A 73 -11.33 7.87 -11.60
CA ALA A 73 -12.71 8.12 -11.19
C ALA A 73 -13.03 9.62 -11.32
N PRO A 74 -14.22 10.01 -11.81
CA PRO A 74 -14.58 11.40 -12.07
C PRO A 74 -14.52 12.30 -10.81
N GLU A 75 -14.55 11.71 -9.61
CA GLU A 75 -14.51 12.45 -8.35
C GLU A 75 -13.18 12.31 -7.58
N GLY A 76 -12.18 11.60 -8.11
CA GLY A 76 -10.90 11.41 -7.41
C GLY A 76 -11.11 10.85 -6.01
N THR A 77 -11.53 9.59 -5.89
CA THR A 77 -11.83 8.99 -4.59
C THR A 77 -10.54 8.79 -3.79
N LEU A 78 -10.45 9.48 -2.65
CA LEU A 78 -9.48 9.21 -1.60
C LEU A 78 -10.12 8.28 -0.58
N SER A 79 -9.58 7.07 -0.46
CA SER A 79 -9.97 6.09 0.55
C SER A 79 -8.86 5.95 1.57
N SER A 80 -9.15 6.26 2.83
CA SER A 80 -8.19 6.09 3.92
C SER A 80 -8.65 4.96 4.83
N ARG A 81 -7.72 4.05 5.15
CA ARG A 81 -7.97 2.95 6.08
C ARG A 81 -6.84 2.84 7.08
N GLU A 82 -7.19 2.81 8.35
CA GLU A 82 -6.26 2.62 9.44
C GLU A 82 -6.54 1.28 10.14
N ILE A 83 -5.47 0.58 10.48
CA ILE A 83 -5.49 -0.72 11.13
C ILE A 83 -4.42 -0.69 12.22
N GLU A 84 -4.81 -1.09 13.44
CA GLU A 84 -3.91 -1.28 14.56
C GLU A 84 -3.78 -2.77 14.84
N PHE A 85 -2.56 -3.28 14.78
CA PHE A 85 -2.21 -4.67 15.02
C PHE A 85 -1.86 -4.90 16.49
N ARG A 86 -2.17 -6.09 16.99
CA ARG A 86 -1.80 -6.52 18.34
C ARG A 86 -0.34 -6.98 18.35
N GLU A 87 0.28 -6.97 19.52
CA GLU A 87 1.66 -7.43 19.73
C GLU A 87 1.90 -8.86 19.24
N GLU A 88 0.90 -9.71 19.44
CA GLU A 88 0.92 -11.15 19.18
C GLU A 88 0.78 -11.49 17.69
N ASP A 89 0.36 -10.54 16.85
CA ASP A 89 0.12 -10.79 15.43
C ASP A 89 1.48 -10.94 14.71
N PRO A 90 1.74 -12.04 13.98
CA PRO A 90 2.95 -12.19 13.20
C PRO A 90 3.03 -11.10 12.11
N LEU A 91 4.17 -10.42 11.97
CA LEU A 91 4.41 -9.39 10.94
C LEU A 91 3.87 -9.76 9.54
N PRO A 92 4.17 -10.92 8.95
CA PRO A 92 3.67 -11.24 7.61
C PRO A 92 2.15 -11.33 7.51
N ASP A 93 1.47 -11.75 8.58
CA ASP A 93 0.02 -11.87 8.60
C ASP A 93 -0.66 -10.51 8.82
N ARG A 94 -0.02 -9.58 9.53
CA ARG A 94 -0.47 -8.17 9.64
C ARG A 94 -0.67 -7.54 8.26
N TYR A 95 0.34 -7.63 7.39
CA TYR A 95 0.31 -6.98 6.07
C TYR A 95 -0.50 -7.72 5.02
N ARG A 96 -0.69 -9.05 5.15
CA ARG A 96 -1.69 -9.77 4.35
C ARG A 96 -3.10 -9.31 4.66
N THR A 97 -3.41 -9.13 5.95
CA THR A 97 -4.74 -8.73 6.43
C THR A 97 -5.05 -7.27 6.16
N ALA A 98 -3.99 -6.45 6.06
CA ALA A 98 -4.11 -5.04 5.72
C ALA A 98 -4.89 -4.81 4.43
N GLY A 99 -4.93 -5.80 3.52
CA GLY A 99 -5.84 -5.86 2.38
C GLY A 99 -5.99 -4.49 1.77
N LEU A 100 -4.96 -4.09 1.01
CA LEU A 100 -4.93 -2.86 0.21
C LEU A 100 -6.12 -2.90 -0.77
N LEU A 101 -7.32 -2.67 -0.23
CA LEU A 101 -8.58 -2.63 -0.92
C LEU A 101 -8.57 -1.30 -1.66
N VAL A 102 -8.37 -1.41 -2.97
CA VAL A 102 -8.47 -0.33 -3.94
C VAL A 102 -9.77 -0.49 -4.69
#